data_AF-A0A3N4L5J9-F1
#
_entry.id   AF-A0A3N4L5J9-F1
#
_cell.length_a   1.000
_cell.length_b   1.000
_cell.length_c   1.000
_cell.angle_alpha   90.00
_cell.angle_beta   90.00
_cell.angle_gamma   90.00
#
_symmetry.space_group_name_H-M   'P 1'
#
loop_
_entity.id
_entity.type
_entity.pdbx_description
1 polymer ?
#
loop_
_entity_poly.entity_id
_entity_poly.type
_entity_poly.pdbx_seq_one_letter_code
_entity_poly.pdbx_strand_id
1 'polypeptide(L)'
;MQVALNHVEVIEGLEVAIAALLEKMTICEFYAGIYVGAPLTSGSAANSLQRQRILESALPELYAAVIVFEVKARAYFEARGLKKVTNTLKSYDIEFQPFIEDINAKERVIRECADAATMEKIRNIEGILQDVTSELKPLAKLKDDRLLELLTLLTPLEPLKRHQDVKMIRTKNAAAWLLSSESFCNWRDSNTIPVEDCIRVFCCFGIPGAGKTVISSVVIDELYSQIHKYPRIGIACLYADYKDQNNQILVHILGSFLRQLLTTAQETIPKELIEMLAEIKRQGTKVATEDILALLRIRLQQLKRAFICIDAVDELAPKVQQQLLDVLKELGTNHNNTRFFITGREHVENEVKKRLQAMQQHKIVISATRQDIEEFLRQQIGDDLDADAMDEALQKKIIEAIIGKSQGMFLLPALHIKMILGMTTKSKRRK
;
A
#
# COMPACT_ATOMS: atom_id res chain seq x y z
N MET A 1 -16.10 8.70 4.12
CA MET A 1 -16.21 7.73 5.23
C MET A 1 -17.03 6.52 4.82
N GLN A 2 -18.31 6.68 4.41
CA GLN A 2 -19.14 5.57 3.90
C GLN A 2 -18.53 4.81 2.71
N VAL A 3 -17.93 5.51 1.75
CA VAL A 3 -17.27 4.88 0.59
C VAL A 3 -16.04 4.07 0.98
N ALA A 4 -15.29 4.52 1.99
CA ALA A 4 -14.12 3.79 2.51
C ALA A 4 -14.55 2.56 3.33
N LEU A 5 -15.62 2.68 4.13
CA LEU A 5 -16.26 1.57 4.83
C LEU A 5 -16.77 0.52 3.83
N ASN A 6 -17.43 0.94 2.75
CA ASN A 6 -17.88 0.05 1.68
C ASN A 6 -16.70 -0.64 0.96
N HIS A 7 -15.54 0.00 0.84
CA HIS A 7 -14.35 -0.62 0.24
C HIS A 7 -13.66 -1.63 1.17
N VAL A 8 -13.68 -1.37 2.49
CA VAL A 8 -13.18 -2.32 3.50
C VAL A 8 -14.09 -3.54 3.60
N GLU A 9 -15.42 -3.34 3.68
CA GLU A 9 -16.41 -4.44 3.63
C GLU A 9 -16.28 -5.28 2.35
N VAL A 10 -15.95 -4.65 1.22
CA VAL A 10 -15.74 -5.35 -0.07
C VAL A 10 -14.46 -6.19 -0.06
N ILE A 11 -13.38 -5.73 0.57
CA ILE A 11 -12.13 -6.49 0.67
C ILE A 11 -12.27 -7.64 1.68
N GLU A 12 -12.90 -7.40 2.83
CA GLU A 12 -13.21 -8.46 3.80
C GLU A 12 -14.14 -9.51 3.20
N GLY A 13 -15.16 -9.10 2.43
CA GLY A 13 -16.03 -10.01 1.69
C GLY A 13 -15.29 -10.83 0.63
N LEU A 14 -14.28 -10.25 -0.03
CA LEU A 14 -13.43 -10.93 -1.00
C LEU A 14 -12.53 -11.98 -0.33
N GLU A 15 -11.91 -11.65 0.81
CA GLU A 15 -11.08 -12.60 1.57
C GLU A 15 -11.90 -13.78 2.10
N VAL A 16 -13.11 -13.51 2.61
CA VAL A 16 -14.04 -14.55 3.06
C VAL A 16 -14.48 -15.43 1.89
N ALA A 17 -14.77 -14.84 0.72
CA ALA A 17 -15.17 -15.58 -0.47
C ALA A 17 -14.05 -16.45 -1.04
N ILE A 18 -12.82 -15.92 -1.10
CA ILE A 18 -11.63 -16.66 -1.56
C ILE A 18 -11.31 -17.80 -0.59
N ALA A 19 -11.37 -17.56 0.72
CA ALA A 19 -11.15 -18.60 1.72
C ALA A 19 -12.19 -19.73 1.60
N ALA A 20 -13.47 -19.38 1.43
CA ALA A 20 -14.54 -20.36 1.23
C ALA A 20 -14.37 -21.14 -0.07
N LEU A 21 -13.95 -20.49 -1.17
CA LEU A 21 -13.69 -21.16 -2.45
C LEU A 21 -12.51 -22.13 -2.35
N LEU A 22 -11.40 -21.72 -1.73
CA LEU A 22 -10.22 -22.57 -1.52
C LEU A 22 -10.55 -23.79 -0.65
N GLU A 23 -11.36 -23.62 0.40
CA GLU A 23 -11.86 -24.71 1.23
C GLU A 23 -12.65 -25.72 0.37
N LYS A 24 -13.58 -25.24 -0.46
CA LYS A 24 -14.40 -26.11 -1.34
C LYS A 24 -13.58 -26.79 -2.43
N MET A 25 -12.62 -26.10 -3.04
CA MET A 25 -11.71 -26.69 -4.04
C MET A 25 -10.81 -27.77 -3.44
N THR A 26 -10.32 -27.56 -2.21
CA THR A 26 -9.50 -28.55 -1.49
C THR A 26 -10.31 -29.82 -1.18
N ILE A 27 -11.57 -29.66 -0.77
CA ILE A 27 -12.51 -30.76 -0.56
C ILE A 27 -12.76 -31.52 -1.89
N CYS A 28 -12.87 -30.81 -3.01
CA CYS A 28 -13.05 -31.42 -4.35
C CYS A 28 -11.82 -32.20 -4.82
N GLU A 29 -10.60 -31.67 -4.65
CA GLU A 29 -9.36 -32.40 -4.96
C GLU A 29 -9.22 -33.65 -4.09
N PHE A 30 -9.60 -33.57 -2.83
CA PHE A 30 -9.61 -34.71 -1.92
C PHE A 30 -10.61 -35.80 -2.38
N TYR A 31 -11.83 -35.43 -2.78
CA TYR A 31 -12.78 -36.38 -3.35
C TYR A 31 -12.26 -37.00 -4.65
N ALA A 32 -11.71 -36.19 -5.57
CA ALA A 32 -11.08 -36.70 -6.79
C ALA A 32 -9.95 -37.70 -6.49
N GLY A 33 -9.11 -37.40 -5.49
CA GLY A 33 -8.01 -38.26 -5.05
C GLY A 33 -8.46 -39.61 -4.49
N ILE A 34 -9.56 -39.65 -3.72
CA ILE A 34 -10.12 -40.91 -3.19
C ILE A 34 -10.60 -41.84 -4.32
N TYR A 35 -11.26 -41.29 -5.35
CA TYR A 35 -11.88 -42.10 -6.40
C TYR A 35 -10.92 -42.48 -7.55
N VAL A 36 -9.91 -41.66 -7.84
CA VAL A 36 -8.85 -41.99 -8.82
C VAL A 36 -7.80 -42.93 -8.21
N GLY A 37 -7.64 -42.93 -6.87
CA GLY A 37 -6.54 -43.61 -6.18
C GLY A 37 -6.86 -44.88 -5.39
N ALA A 38 -8.12 -45.24 -5.15
CA ALA A 38 -8.46 -46.40 -4.31
C ALA A 38 -9.51 -47.34 -4.96
N PRO A 39 -9.23 -48.65 -5.11
CA PRO A 39 -10.26 -49.61 -5.50
C PRO A 39 -11.32 -49.67 -4.40
N LEU A 40 -12.60 -49.53 -4.78
CA LEU A 40 -13.77 -49.61 -3.89
C LEU A 40 -13.90 -51.03 -3.31
N THR A 41 -13.13 -51.36 -2.28
CA THR A 41 -13.20 -52.67 -1.59
C THR A 41 -14.09 -52.61 -0.36
N SER A 42 -15.40 -52.37 -0.53
CA SER A 42 -16.41 -52.73 0.50
C SER A 42 -17.86 -52.43 0.08
N GLY A 43 -18.29 -52.92 -1.09
CA GLY A 43 -19.71 -52.86 -1.48
C GLY A 43 -20.01 -53.85 -2.60
N SER A 44 -21.27 -54.25 -2.76
CA SER A 44 -21.67 -55.06 -3.93
C SER A 44 -21.28 -54.32 -5.20
N ALA A 45 -20.70 -55.03 -6.18
CA ALA A 45 -20.15 -54.44 -7.39
C ALA A 45 -21.16 -53.58 -8.19
N ALA A 46 -22.46 -53.84 -8.04
CA ALA A 46 -23.52 -53.04 -8.65
C ALA A 46 -23.66 -51.65 -8.00
N ASN A 47 -23.52 -51.56 -6.68
CA ASN A 47 -23.63 -50.29 -5.94
C ASN A 47 -22.38 -49.41 -6.15
N SER A 48 -21.19 -50.00 -6.29
CA SER A 48 -19.96 -49.24 -6.59
C SER A 48 -19.96 -48.63 -7.98
N LEU A 49 -20.42 -49.36 -9.01
CA LEU A 49 -20.56 -48.88 -10.39
C LEU A 49 -21.61 -47.77 -10.54
N GLN A 50 -22.75 -47.89 -9.84
CA GLN A 50 -23.78 -46.84 -9.86
C GLN A 50 -23.30 -45.56 -9.19
N ARG A 51 -22.55 -45.67 -8.08
CA ARG A 51 -21.95 -44.52 -7.39
C ARG A 51 -20.87 -43.83 -8.21
N GLN A 52 -19.98 -44.59 -8.86
CA GLN A 52 -18.96 -44.03 -9.73
C GLN A 52 -19.59 -43.19 -10.85
N ARG A 53 -20.69 -43.66 -11.46
CA ARG A 53 -21.42 -42.89 -12.47
C ARG A 53 -22.05 -41.60 -11.94
N ILE A 54 -22.58 -41.62 -10.70
CA ILE A 54 -23.16 -40.42 -10.08
C ILE A 54 -22.06 -39.40 -9.77
N LEU A 55 -20.89 -39.84 -9.31
CA LEU A 55 -19.74 -38.96 -9.05
C LEU A 55 -19.11 -38.40 -10.33
N GLU A 56 -18.97 -39.24 -11.36
CA GLU A 56 -18.49 -38.82 -12.69
C GLU A 56 -19.40 -37.76 -13.33
N SER A 57 -20.70 -37.76 -13.01
CA SER A 57 -21.62 -36.71 -13.46
C SER A 57 -21.66 -35.49 -12.53
N ALA A 58 -21.62 -35.69 -11.20
CA ALA A 58 -21.78 -34.60 -10.23
C ALA A 58 -20.53 -33.73 -10.02
N LEU A 59 -19.33 -34.30 -10.16
CA LEU A 59 -18.07 -33.54 -10.02
C LEU A 59 -17.96 -32.43 -11.07
N PRO A 60 -18.13 -32.69 -12.38
CA PRO A 60 -18.14 -31.63 -13.40
C PRO A 60 -19.18 -30.54 -13.13
N GLU A 61 -20.36 -30.90 -12.62
CA GLU A 61 -21.42 -29.95 -12.30
C GLU A 61 -21.04 -29.02 -11.13
N LEU A 62 -20.38 -29.56 -10.10
CA LEU A 62 -19.87 -28.74 -8.99
C LEU A 62 -18.73 -27.83 -9.45
N TYR A 63 -17.78 -28.34 -10.23
CA TYR A 63 -16.70 -27.51 -10.80
C TYR A 63 -17.27 -26.40 -11.69
N ALA A 64 -18.29 -26.70 -12.50
CA ALA A 64 -18.95 -25.68 -13.31
C ALA A 64 -19.64 -24.61 -12.43
N ALA A 65 -20.31 -24.99 -11.34
CA ALA A 65 -20.93 -24.04 -10.43
C ALA A 65 -19.91 -23.13 -9.73
N VAL A 66 -18.78 -23.67 -9.31
CA VAL A 66 -17.66 -22.92 -8.72
C VAL A 66 -17.06 -21.95 -9.75
N ILE A 67 -16.78 -22.40 -10.97
CA ILE A 67 -16.24 -21.54 -12.04
C ILE A 67 -17.23 -20.43 -12.40
N VAL A 68 -18.53 -20.73 -12.49
CA VAL A 68 -19.57 -19.73 -12.75
C VAL A 68 -19.62 -18.68 -11.63
N PHE A 69 -19.49 -19.12 -10.38
CA PHE A 69 -19.39 -18.21 -9.24
C PHE A 69 -18.16 -17.32 -9.35
N GLU A 70 -16.98 -17.87 -9.63
CA GLU A 70 -15.73 -17.11 -9.76
C GLU A 70 -15.78 -16.08 -10.89
N VAL A 71 -16.30 -16.46 -12.06
CA VAL A 71 -16.45 -15.56 -13.21
C VAL A 71 -17.42 -14.42 -12.88
N LYS A 72 -18.53 -14.72 -12.19
CA LYS A 72 -19.51 -13.69 -11.78
C LYS A 72 -18.98 -12.80 -10.67
N ALA A 73 -18.28 -13.36 -9.68
CA ALA A 73 -17.63 -12.60 -8.62
C ALA A 73 -16.60 -11.64 -9.21
N ARG A 74 -15.75 -12.13 -10.12
CA ARG A 74 -14.78 -11.31 -10.84
C ARG A 74 -15.47 -10.17 -11.61
N ALA A 75 -16.51 -10.45 -12.38
CA ALA A 75 -17.25 -9.43 -13.13
C ALA A 75 -17.93 -8.38 -12.20
N TYR A 76 -18.48 -8.83 -11.06
CA TYR A 76 -19.09 -7.95 -10.05
C TYR A 76 -18.07 -6.99 -9.44
N PHE A 77 -16.88 -7.47 -9.11
CA PHE A 77 -15.81 -6.65 -8.54
C PHE A 77 -15.11 -5.77 -9.58
N GLU A 78 -14.94 -6.23 -10.82
CA GLU A 78 -14.44 -5.41 -11.94
C GLU A 78 -15.41 -4.25 -12.25
N ALA A 79 -16.73 -4.48 -12.19
CA ALA A 79 -17.74 -3.45 -12.37
C ALA A 79 -17.74 -2.40 -11.25
N ARG A 80 -17.45 -2.78 -9.99
CA ARG A 80 -17.28 -1.85 -8.86
C ARG A 80 -15.94 -1.09 -8.88
N GLY A 81 -14.92 -1.58 -9.57
CA GLY A 81 -13.62 -0.92 -9.75
C GLY A 81 -13.63 0.23 -10.79
N LEU A 82 -14.62 0.26 -11.69
CA LEU A 82 -14.83 1.34 -12.66
C LEU A 82 -15.70 2.44 -12.05
N LYS A 83 -15.21 3.69 -12.06
CA LYS A 83 -15.77 4.89 -11.40
C LYS A 83 -17.19 5.35 -11.83
N LYS A 84 -18.02 4.51 -12.44
CA LYS A 84 -19.40 4.83 -12.81
C LYS A 84 -20.29 3.59 -12.71
N VAL A 85 -20.72 3.21 -11.50
CA VAL A 85 -21.99 2.48 -11.35
C VAL A 85 -22.76 3.07 -10.17
N THR A 86 -23.99 3.45 -10.47
CA THR A 86 -25.03 4.04 -9.62
C THR A 86 -25.49 3.06 -8.53
N ASN A 87 -26.31 3.56 -7.59
CA ASN A 87 -26.96 2.89 -6.44
C ASN A 87 -27.86 1.67 -6.78
N THR A 88 -27.55 0.88 -7.81
CA THR A 88 -28.40 -0.18 -8.36
C THR A 88 -27.83 -1.59 -8.20
N LEU A 89 -26.56 -1.74 -7.79
CA LEU A 89 -25.95 -3.05 -7.54
C LEU A 89 -26.37 -3.57 -6.17
N LYS A 90 -26.90 -4.79 -6.12
CA LYS A 90 -27.32 -5.46 -4.88
C LYS A 90 -26.10 -5.67 -3.97
N SER A 91 -26.33 -5.81 -2.67
CA SER A 91 -25.26 -6.22 -1.75
C SER A 91 -24.72 -7.58 -2.17
N TYR A 92 -23.43 -7.82 -1.90
CA TYR A 92 -22.77 -9.07 -2.23
C TYR A 92 -23.56 -10.27 -1.71
N ASP A 93 -24.00 -10.22 -0.45
CA ASP A 93 -24.79 -11.28 0.15
C ASP A 93 -26.07 -11.58 -0.64
N ILE A 94 -26.81 -10.55 -1.05
CA ILE A 94 -28.07 -10.76 -1.80
C ILE A 94 -27.80 -11.28 -3.22
N GLU A 95 -26.73 -10.85 -3.86
CA GLU A 95 -26.41 -11.24 -5.24
C GLU A 95 -25.79 -12.64 -5.34
N PHE A 96 -24.97 -13.02 -4.36
CA PHE A 96 -24.18 -14.25 -4.38
C PHE A 96 -24.77 -15.41 -3.60
N GLN A 97 -25.72 -15.17 -2.68
CA GLN A 97 -26.39 -16.22 -1.91
C GLN A 97 -26.97 -17.36 -2.78
N PRO A 98 -27.65 -17.10 -3.93
CA PRO A 98 -28.19 -18.18 -4.75
C PRO A 98 -27.11 -19.10 -5.35
N PHE A 99 -25.93 -18.56 -5.65
CA PHE A 99 -24.81 -19.34 -6.18
C PHE A 99 -24.11 -20.14 -5.09
N ILE A 100 -24.00 -19.58 -3.89
CA ILE A 100 -23.49 -20.28 -2.71
C ILE A 100 -24.42 -21.46 -2.37
N GLU A 101 -25.74 -21.24 -2.40
CA GLU A 101 -26.73 -22.30 -2.19
C GLU A 101 -26.64 -23.40 -3.26
N ASP A 102 -26.42 -23.03 -4.52
CA ASP A 102 -26.24 -23.98 -5.62
C ASP A 102 -24.97 -24.82 -5.48
N ILE A 103 -23.85 -24.21 -5.09
CA ILE A 103 -22.60 -24.91 -4.78
C ILE A 103 -22.80 -25.87 -3.61
N ASN A 104 -23.43 -25.42 -2.52
CA ASN A 104 -23.70 -26.24 -1.35
C ASN A 104 -24.64 -27.42 -1.68
N ALA A 105 -25.64 -27.21 -2.54
CA ALA A 105 -26.55 -28.26 -2.98
C ALA A 105 -25.81 -29.33 -3.80
N LYS A 106 -24.93 -28.92 -4.72
CA LYS A 106 -24.12 -29.84 -5.53
C LYS A 106 -23.07 -30.58 -4.71
N GLU A 107 -22.45 -29.92 -3.74
CA GLU A 107 -21.54 -30.55 -2.78
C GLU A 107 -22.26 -31.62 -1.95
N ARG A 108 -23.50 -31.35 -1.52
CA ARG A 108 -24.30 -32.30 -0.75
C ARG A 108 -24.53 -33.61 -1.51
N VAL A 109 -24.78 -33.55 -2.82
CA VAL A 109 -24.94 -34.74 -3.67
C VAL A 109 -23.66 -35.60 -3.68
N ILE A 110 -22.49 -34.96 -3.78
CA ILE A 110 -21.19 -35.66 -3.72
C ILE A 110 -20.98 -36.29 -2.34
N ARG A 111 -21.34 -35.55 -1.28
CA ARG A 111 -21.22 -35.99 0.12
C ARG A 111 -22.14 -37.17 0.45
N GLU A 112 -23.36 -37.18 -0.10
CA GLU A 112 -24.33 -38.28 0.04
C GLU A 112 -23.90 -39.55 -0.71
N CYS A 113 -22.99 -39.44 -1.70
CA CYS A 113 -22.43 -40.57 -2.44
C CYS A 113 -21.21 -41.23 -1.77
N ALA A 114 -20.66 -40.65 -0.69
CA ALA A 114 -19.51 -41.19 0.03
C ALA A 114 -19.95 -42.26 1.07
N ASP A 115 -19.35 -43.45 1.04
CA ASP A 115 -19.70 -44.56 1.96
C ASP A 115 -19.50 -44.19 3.44
N ALA A 116 -20.26 -44.81 4.35
CA ALA A 116 -20.31 -44.47 5.78
C ALA A 116 -18.93 -44.53 6.49
N ALA A 117 -18.05 -45.45 6.08
CA ALA A 117 -16.69 -45.59 6.61
C ALA A 117 -15.73 -44.46 6.16
N THR A 118 -15.99 -43.85 5.01
CA THR A 118 -15.26 -42.68 4.51
C THR A 118 -15.79 -41.40 5.16
N MET A 119 -17.11 -41.33 5.38
CA MET A 119 -17.78 -40.22 6.08
C MET A 119 -17.37 -40.08 7.56
N GLU A 120 -17.07 -41.18 8.26
CA GLU A 120 -16.58 -41.11 9.65
C GLU A 120 -15.15 -40.56 9.73
N LYS A 121 -14.28 -40.95 8.80
CA LYS A 121 -12.92 -40.38 8.69
C LYS A 121 -12.95 -38.91 8.27
N ILE A 122 -13.85 -38.55 7.35
CA ILE A 122 -14.07 -37.16 6.92
C ILE A 122 -14.59 -36.31 8.08
N ARG A 123 -15.62 -36.76 8.81
CA ARG A 123 -16.15 -36.02 9.98
C ARG A 123 -15.10 -35.81 11.06
N ASN A 124 -14.23 -36.79 11.31
CA ASN A 124 -13.15 -36.62 12.28
C ASN A 124 -12.11 -35.59 11.81
N ILE A 125 -11.76 -35.58 10.52
CA ILE A 125 -10.81 -34.61 9.97
C ILE A 125 -11.43 -33.21 9.91
N GLU A 126 -12.70 -33.08 9.50
CA GLU A 126 -13.47 -31.83 9.51
C GLU A 126 -13.63 -31.28 10.93
N GLY A 127 -13.93 -32.14 11.90
CA GLY A 127 -14.00 -31.78 13.32
C GLY A 127 -12.66 -31.23 13.82
N ILE A 128 -11.56 -31.94 13.56
CA ILE A 128 -10.21 -31.49 13.94
C ILE A 128 -9.85 -30.17 13.24
N LEU A 129 -10.17 -30.01 11.95
CA LEU A 129 -9.92 -28.77 11.21
C LEU A 129 -10.77 -27.61 11.72
N GLN A 130 -12.04 -27.83 12.06
CA GLN A 130 -12.91 -26.81 12.65
C GLN A 130 -12.47 -26.44 14.05
N ASP A 131 -12.05 -27.40 14.87
CA ASP A 131 -11.51 -27.16 16.22
C ASP A 131 -10.21 -26.35 16.13
N VAL A 132 -9.27 -26.76 15.28
CA VAL A 132 -8.01 -26.02 15.05
C VAL A 132 -8.28 -24.63 14.47
N THR A 133 -9.20 -24.49 13.51
CA THR A 133 -9.51 -23.18 12.90
C THR A 133 -10.25 -22.27 13.86
N SER A 134 -11.15 -22.81 14.70
CA SER A 134 -11.90 -22.07 15.70
C SER A 134 -11.05 -21.67 16.92
N GLU A 135 -9.99 -22.43 17.24
CA GLU A 135 -8.99 -22.02 18.23
C GLU A 135 -8.01 -20.98 17.65
N LEU A 136 -7.63 -21.11 16.37
CA LEU A 136 -6.69 -20.19 15.72
C LEU A 136 -7.31 -18.83 15.36
N LYS A 137 -8.60 -18.74 15.04
CA LYS A 137 -9.28 -17.47 14.67
C LYS A 137 -9.26 -16.42 15.80
N PRO A 138 -9.65 -16.74 17.05
CA PRO A 138 -9.52 -15.83 18.17
C PRO A 138 -8.06 -15.49 18.46
N LEU A 139 -7.14 -16.46 18.36
CA LEU A 139 -5.70 -16.23 18.59
C LEU A 139 -5.07 -15.30 17.55
N ALA A 140 -5.50 -15.36 16.28
CA ALA A 140 -5.08 -14.45 15.22
C ALA A 140 -5.65 -13.04 15.43
N LYS A 141 -6.96 -12.94 15.69
CA LYS A 141 -7.64 -11.65 15.94
C LYS A 141 -7.13 -10.95 17.20
N LEU A 142 -6.90 -11.69 18.30
CA LEU A 142 -6.36 -11.15 19.55
C LEU A 142 -4.89 -10.70 19.40
N LYS A 143 -4.12 -11.36 18.52
CA LYS A 143 -2.76 -10.92 18.17
C LYS A 143 -2.77 -9.63 17.35
N ASP A 144 -3.68 -9.51 16.38
CA ASP A 144 -3.80 -8.30 15.55
C ASP A 144 -4.28 -7.09 16.35
N ASP A 145 -5.28 -7.24 17.23
CA ASP A 145 -5.79 -6.15 18.06
C ASP A 145 -4.72 -5.66 19.05
N ARG A 146 -4.00 -6.59 19.70
CA ARG A 146 -2.91 -6.26 20.63
C ARG A 146 -1.75 -5.58 19.90
N LEU A 147 -1.39 -6.05 18.71
CA LEU A 147 -0.33 -5.45 17.92
C LEU A 147 -0.71 -4.03 17.47
N LEU A 148 -1.94 -3.83 17.00
CA LEU A 148 -2.43 -2.53 16.59
C LEU A 148 -2.38 -1.52 17.75
N GLU A 149 -2.75 -1.94 18.95
CA GLU A 149 -2.67 -1.12 20.14
C GLU A 149 -1.22 -0.73 20.47
N LEU A 150 -0.28 -1.68 20.43
CA LEU A 150 1.15 -1.42 20.65
C LEU A 150 1.74 -0.46 19.60
N LEU A 151 1.36 -0.62 18.33
CA LEU A 151 1.80 0.26 17.25
C LEU A 151 1.23 1.67 17.37
N THR A 152 0.00 1.81 17.90
CA THR A 152 -0.64 3.11 18.12
C THR A 152 0.07 3.91 19.21
N LEU A 153 0.66 3.24 20.21
CA LEU A 153 1.42 3.89 21.28
C LEU A 153 2.71 4.57 20.80
N LEU A 154 3.26 4.16 19.66
CA LEU A 154 4.54 4.66 19.16
C LEU A 154 4.47 6.11 18.68
N THR A 155 3.36 6.53 18.07
CA THR A 155 3.25 7.86 17.49
C THR A 155 1.80 8.27 17.22
N PRO A 156 1.45 9.55 17.41
CA PRO A 156 0.20 10.11 16.92
C PRO A 156 0.26 10.46 15.43
N LEU A 157 1.45 10.49 14.80
CA LEU A 157 1.60 10.96 13.43
C LEU A 157 1.01 9.97 12.44
N GLU A 158 0.36 10.43 11.37
CA GLU A 158 -0.17 9.59 10.29
C GLU A 158 0.32 10.06 8.91
N PRO A 159 1.62 9.89 8.59
CA PRO A 159 2.20 10.41 7.34
C PRO A 159 1.52 9.89 6.07
N LEU A 160 0.95 8.67 6.12
CA LEU A 160 0.25 8.07 4.99
C LEU A 160 -1.06 8.80 4.62
N LYS A 161 -1.70 9.50 5.55
CA LYS A 161 -2.86 10.36 5.22
C LYS A 161 -2.42 11.49 4.30
N ARG A 162 -1.34 12.18 4.68
CA ARG A 162 -0.75 13.24 3.85
C ARG A 162 -0.26 12.71 2.50
N HIS A 163 0.34 11.52 2.48
CA HIS A 163 0.74 10.86 1.25
C HIS A 163 -0.45 10.65 0.29
N GLN A 164 -1.59 10.15 0.80
CA GLN A 164 -2.81 9.96 0.01
C GLN A 164 -3.33 11.27 -0.56
N ASP A 165 -3.38 12.34 0.24
CA ASP A 165 -3.81 13.66 -0.23
C ASP A 165 -2.97 14.15 -1.41
N VAL A 166 -1.63 14.03 -1.30
CA VAL A 166 -0.69 14.44 -2.35
C VAL A 166 -0.83 13.55 -3.59
N LYS A 167 -1.04 12.25 -3.39
CA LYS A 167 -1.26 11.29 -4.48
C LYS A 167 -2.53 11.57 -5.28
N MET A 168 -3.59 12.04 -4.63
CA MET A 168 -4.85 12.38 -5.32
C MET A 168 -4.73 13.62 -6.23
N ILE A 169 -3.84 14.56 -5.90
CA ILE A 169 -3.72 15.83 -6.63
C ILE A 169 -2.61 15.84 -7.68
N ARG A 170 -1.66 14.89 -7.64
CA ARG A 170 -0.54 14.86 -8.60
C ARG A 170 -0.94 14.24 -9.94
N THR A 171 -0.27 14.66 -11.02
CA THR A 171 -0.46 14.07 -12.35
C THR A 171 0.14 12.66 -12.43
N LYS A 172 -0.41 11.80 -13.30
CA LYS A 172 0.01 10.39 -13.43
C LYS A 172 1.49 10.22 -13.78
N ASN A 173 2.03 11.12 -14.61
CA ASN A 173 3.41 11.06 -15.11
C ASN A 173 4.36 12.00 -14.35
N ALA A 174 3.96 12.52 -13.18
CA ALA A 174 4.79 13.40 -12.39
C ALA A 174 6.15 12.73 -12.06
N ALA A 175 7.24 13.48 -12.23
CA ALA A 175 8.60 13.05 -11.89
C ALA A 175 9.08 11.75 -12.57
N ALA A 176 8.50 11.36 -13.71
CA ALA A 176 8.93 10.17 -14.46
C ALA A 176 10.43 10.22 -14.82
N TRP A 177 10.92 11.41 -15.17
CA TRP A 177 12.34 11.66 -15.46
C TRP A 177 13.27 11.27 -14.29
N LEU A 178 12.81 11.44 -13.04
CA LEU A 178 13.59 11.11 -11.86
C LEU A 178 13.70 9.60 -11.71
N LEU A 179 12.57 8.89 -11.85
CA LEU A 179 12.52 7.44 -11.70
C LEU A 179 13.36 6.70 -12.75
N SER A 180 13.53 7.31 -13.93
CA SER A 180 14.39 6.79 -15.00
C SER A 180 15.85 7.23 -14.92
N SER A 181 16.20 8.11 -13.97
CA SER A 181 17.58 8.58 -13.85
C SER A 181 18.50 7.50 -13.28
N GLU A 182 19.72 7.40 -13.82
CA GLU A 182 20.73 6.43 -13.37
C GLU A 182 21.04 6.60 -11.88
N SER A 183 21.11 7.85 -11.41
CA SER A 183 21.39 8.15 -10.00
C SER A 183 20.27 7.68 -9.06
N PHE A 184 19.00 7.78 -9.49
CA PHE A 184 17.89 7.25 -8.71
C PHE A 184 17.90 5.72 -8.69
N CYS A 185 18.11 5.08 -9.83
CA CYS A 185 18.23 3.62 -9.92
C CYS A 185 19.41 3.11 -9.07
N ASN A 186 20.57 3.77 -9.10
CA ASN A 186 21.71 3.46 -8.25
C ASN A 186 21.31 3.53 -6.77
N TRP A 187 20.74 4.66 -6.32
CA TRP A 187 20.28 4.82 -4.94
C TRP A 187 19.27 3.74 -4.53
N ARG A 188 18.27 3.47 -5.38
CA ARG A 188 17.21 2.51 -5.15
C ARG A 188 17.73 1.06 -5.10
N ASP A 189 18.58 0.68 -6.05
CA ASP A 189 18.88 -0.73 -6.37
C ASP A 189 20.24 -1.24 -5.88
N SER A 190 21.15 -0.34 -5.47
CA SER A 190 22.56 -0.46 -5.05
C SER A 190 23.16 -1.74 -4.42
N ASN A 191 22.41 -2.79 -4.09
CA ASN A 191 22.97 -4.09 -3.67
C ASN A 191 23.73 -4.81 -4.82
N THR A 192 23.80 -4.20 -6.00
CA THR A 192 24.52 -4.67 -7.19
C THR A 192 25.85 -3.94 -7.45
N ILE A 193 26.17 -2.91 -6.66
CA ILE A 193 27.33 -2.01 -6.87
C ILE A 193 28.24 -2.09 -5.62
N PRO A 194 29.58 -1.94 -5.75
CA PRO A 194 30.48 -1.81 -4.60
C PRO A 194 29.99 -0.75 -3.60
N VAL A 195 30.12 -1.04 -2.30
CA VAL A 195 29.57 -0.23 -1.20
C VAL A 195 30.07 1.22 -1.22
N GLU A 196 31.28 1.42 -1.75
CA GLU A 196 31.99 2.69 -1.85
C GLU A 196 31.43 3.65 -2.92
N ASP A 197 30.73 3.14 -3.93
CA ASP A 197 30.12 3.96 -5.01
C ASP A 197 28.58 4.08 -4.90
N CYS A 198 28.00 3.46 -3.86
CA CYS A 198 26.56 3.41 -3.67
C CYS A 198 26.01 4.73 -3.12
N ILE A 199 25.10 5.38 -3.85
CA ILE A 199 24.35 6.53 -3.32
C ILE A 199 23.48 6.07 -2.15
N ARG A 200 23.68 6.66 -0.97
CA ARG A 200 22.92 6.33 0.25
C ARG A 200 21.94 7.41 0.67
N VAL A 201 22.24 8.65 0.32
CA VAL A 201 21.38 9.81 0.58
C VAL A 201 21.02 10.45 -0.76
N PHE A 202 19.73 10.53 -1.06
CA PHE A 202 19.24 11.20 -2.25
C PHE A 202 18.49 12.47 -1.85
N CYS A 203 19.02 13.63 -2.25
CA CYS A 203 18.56 14.94 -1.81
C CYS A 203 17.90 15.70 -2.97
N CYS A 204 16.70 16.22 -2.74
CA CYS A 204 15.95 17.05 -3.69
C CYS A 204 15.70 18.43 -3.09
N PHE A 205 16.47 19.43 -3.52
CA PHE A 205 16.30 20.82 -3.05
C PHE A 205 15.64 21.69 -4.11
N GLY A 206 14.96 22.75 -3.71
CA GLY A 206 14.37 23.66 -4.69
C GLY A 206 13.52 24.75 -4.04
N ILE A 207 13.09 25.71 -4.87
CA ILE A 207 12.28 26.83 -4.42
C ILE A 207 10.90 26.38 -3.89
N PRO A 208 10.22 27.20 -3.08
CA PRO A 208 8.82 26.95 -2.71
C PRO A 208 7.95 26.72 -3.94
N GLY A 209 7.03 25.75 -3.87
CA GLY A 209 6.12 25.46 -4.98
C GLY A 209 6.74 24.77 -6.20
N ALA A 210 8.02 24.35 -6.16
CA ALA A 210 8.67 23.63 -7.27
C ALA A 210 8.19 22.18 -7.48
N GLY A 211 7.36 21.63 -6.57
CA GLY A 211 6.84 20.26 -6.68
C GLY A 211 7.58 19.19 -5.87
N LYS A 212 8.46 19.57 -4.93
CA LYS A 212 9.20 18.62 -4.07
C LYS A 212 8.32 17.58 -3.37
N THR A 213 7.22 18.00 -2.76
CA THR A 213 6.24 17.11 -2.11
C THR A 213 5.59 16.11 -3.07
N VAL A 214 5.32 16.54 -4.30
CA VAL A 214 4.82 15.65 -5.37
C VAL A 214 5.88 14.60 -5.72
N ILE A 215 7.15 15.02 -5.84
CA ILE A 215 8.27 14.10 -6.08
C ILE A 215 8.41 13.09 -4.94
N SER A 216 8.36 13.53 -3.68
CA SER A 216 8.39 12.62 -2.52
C SER A 216 7.29 11.57 -2.60
N SER A 217 6.07 12.00 -2.96
CA SER A 217 4.95 11.08 -3.14
C SER A 217 5.20 10.06 -4.27
N VAL A 218 5.77 10.49 -5.40
CA VAL A 218 6.10 9.59 -6.53
C VAL A 218 7.17 8.57 -6.12
N VAL A 219 8.23 9.03 -5.47
CA VAL A 219 9.32 8.17 -4.98
C VAL A 219 8.78 7.14 -3.99
N ILE A 220 7.97 7.56 -3.02
CA ILE A 220 7.38 6.66 -2.03
C ILE A 220 6.52 5.59 -2.72
N ASP A 221 5.66 5.96 -3.67
CA ASP A 221 4.84 4.99 -4.42
C ASP A 221 5.68 3.99 -5.22
N GLU A 222 6.75 4.46 -5.88
CA GLU A 222 7.70 3.59 -6.59
C GLU A 222 8.31 2.57 -5.62
N LEU A 223 8.74 3.01 -4.44
CA LEU A 223 9.29 2.09 -3.44
C LEU A 223 8.25 1.08 -2.94
N TYR A 224 7.01 1.53 -2.66
CA TYR A 224 5.91 0.63 -2.26
C TYR A 224 5.57 -0.41 -3.34
N SER A 225 5.69 -0.04 -4.62
CA SER A 225 5.45 -0.96 -5.74
C SER A 225 6.40 -2.18 -5.75
N GLN A 226 7.55 -2.07 -5.10
CA GLN A 226 8.58 -3.11 -5.07
C GLN A 226 8.48 -4.06 -3.87
N ILE A 227 7.67 -3.74 -2.85
CA ILE A 227 7.58 -4.56 -1.62
C ILE A 227 7.18 -5.99 -1.94
N HIS A 228 6.20 -6.19 -2.83
CA HIS A 228 5.72 -7.53 -3.21
C HIS A 228 6.80 -8.39 -3.86
N LYS A 229 7.83 -7.77 -4.45
CA LYS A 229 8.96 -8.46 -5.06
C LYS A 229 10.03 -8.82 -4.04
N TYR A 230 10.10 -8.12 -2.91
CA TYR A 230 11.19 -8.22 -1.93
C TYR A 230 10.66 -8.12 -0.49
N PRO A 231 10.42 -9.26 0.19
CA PRO A 231 9.72 -9.29 1.48
C PRO A 231 10.49 -8.63 2.64
N ARG A 232 11.80 -8.37 2.49
CA ARG A 232 12.68 -7.75 3.49
C ARG A 232 13.03 -6.29 3.23
N ILE A 233 12.18 -5.57 2.49
CA ILE A 233 12.32 -4.13 2.30
C ILE A 233 11.38 -3.41 3.28
N GLY A 234 11.94 -2.54 4.11
CA GLY A 234 11.18 -1.63 4.96
C GLY A 234 11.12 -0.23 4.35
N ILE A 235 9.98 0.43 4.45
CA ILE A 235 9.82 1.83 4.02
C ILE A 235 9.19 2.60 5.16
N ALA A 236 9.70 3.79 5.40
CA ALA A 236 9.09 4.78 6.25
C ALA A 236 9.12 6.14 5.57
N CYS A 237 8.09 6.94 5.83
CA CYS A 237 7.99 8.30 5.32
C CYS A 237 7.58 9.29 6.40
N LEU A 238 7.99 10.54 6.22
CA LEU A 238 7.53 11.70 6.97
C LEU A 238 7.24 12.82 5.98
N TYR A 239 6.10 13.48 6.15
CA TYR A 239 5.82 14.78 5.53
C TYR A 239 5.92 15.84 6.62
N ALA A 240 7.04 16.55 6.68
CA ALA A 240 7.20 17.63 7.64
C ALA A 240 6.22 18.76 7.31
N ASP A 241 5.61 19.32 8.35
CA ASP A 241 4.65 20.41 8.23
C ASP A 241 4.89 21.40 9.37
N TYR A 242 5.20 22.64 9.00
CA TYR A 242 5.46 23.70 9.98
C TYR A 242 4.26 23.97 10.91
N LYS A 243 3.04 23.59 10.50
CA LYS A 243 1.82 23.72 11.31
C LYS A 243 1.69 22.62 12.36
N ASP A 244 2.37 21.50 12.18
CA ASP A 244 2.27 20.32 13.05
C ASP A 244 3.53 20.11 13.92
N GLN A 245 4.38 21.14 14.07
CA GLN A 245 5.62 21.06 14.85
C GLN A 245 5.43 20.62 16.32
N ASN A 246 4.25 20.86 16.89
CA ASN A 246 3.91 20.41 18.25
C ASN A 246 3.83 18.88 18.33
N ASN A 247 3.36 18.21 17.28
CA ASN A 247 3.31 16.75 17.21
C ASN A 247 4.55 16.17 16.54
N GLN A 248 5.19 16.88 15.62
CA GLN A 248 6.42 16.49 14.94
C GLN A 248 7.68 16.72 15.79
N ILE A 249 7.65 16.18 17.01
CA ILE A 249 8.82 16.07 17.89
C ILE A 249 9.58 14.77 17.60
N LEU A 250 10.86 14.72 18.00
CA LEU A 250 11.77 13.62 17.65
C LEU A 250 11.20 12.23 17.99
N VAL A 251 10.71 12.04 19.23
CA VAL A 251 10.16 10.74 19.67
C VAL A 251 8.99 10.28 18.79
N HIS A 252 8.08 11.18 18.40
CA HIS A 252 6.96 10.84 17.54
C HIS A 252 7.39 10.56 16.10
N ILE A 253 8.38 11.28 15.57
CA ILE A 253 8.94 11.04 14.24
C ILE A 253 9.59 9.66 14.19
N LEU A 254 10.46 9.34 15.15
CA LEU A 254 11.13 8.04 15.23
C LEU A 254 10.13 6.90 15.46
N GLY A 255 9.13 7.12 16.31
CA GLY A 255 8.04 6.17 16.51
C GLY A 255 7.23 5.93 15.23
N SER A 256 7.05 6.96 14.41
CA SER A 256 6.43 6.84 13.09
C SER A 256 7.26 6.02 12.12
N PHE A 257 8.58 6.21 12.12
CA PHE A 257 9.48 5.37 11.32
C PHE A 257 9.45 3.92 11.78
N LEU A 258 9.55 3.68 13.08
CA LEU A 258 9.51 2.33 13.62
C LEU A 258 8.19 1.65 13.25
N ARG A 259 7.05 2.31 13.48
CA ARG A 259 5.74 1.77 13.13
C ARG A 259 5.66 1.39 11.66
N GLN A 260 6.09 2.27 10.75
CA GLN A 260 6.06 1.99 9.32
C GLN A 260 7.03 0.86 8.91
N LEU A 261 8.23 0.80 9.49
CA LEU A 261 9.20 -0.28 9.21
C LEU A 261 8.76 -1.64 9.77
N LEU A 262 7.95 -1.64 10.83
CA LEU A 262 7.32 -2.85 11.36
C LEU A 262 6.20 -3.35 10.45
N THR A 263 5.41 -2.45 9.86
CA THR A 263 4.24 -2.84 9.06
C THR A 263 4.51 -3.00 7.56
N THR A 264 5.61 -2.46 7.04
CA THR A 264 5.84 -2.43 5.57
C THR A 264 6.57 -3.66 5.03
N ALA A 265 7.37 -4.34 5.84
CA ALA A 265 8.01 -5.58 5.40
C ALA A 265 7.03 -6.75 5.52
N GLN A 266 7.01 -7.66 4.54
CA GLN A 266 6.10 -8.81 4.52
C GLN A 266 6.48 -9.92 5.53
N GLU A 267 7.58 -9.75 6.25
CA GLU A 267 7.97 -10.67 7.32
C GLU A 267 7.23 -10.34 8.62
N THR A 268 6.79 -11.39 9.32
CA THR A 268 6.18 -11.30 10.64
C THR A 268 7.07 -10.47 11.57
N ILE A 269 6.46 -9.55 12.32
CA ILE A 269 7.19 -8.75 13.30
C ILE A 269 7.86 -9.69 14.31
N PRO A 270 9.17 -9.57 14.55
CA PRO A 270 9.86 -10.39 15.52
C PRO A 270 9.22 -10.28 16.91
N LYS A 271 9.02 -11.44 17.56
CA LYS A 271 8.41 -11.51 18.90
C LYS A 271 9.13 -10.64 19.93
N GLU A 272 10.46 -10.58 19.85
CA GLU A 272 11.31 -9.75 20.70
C GLU A 272 10.90 -8.26 20.66
N LEU A 273 10.59 -7.72 19.48
CA LEU A 273 10.13 -6.32 19.34
C LEU A 273 8.74 -6.13 19.96
N ILE A 274 7.85 -7.11 19.79
CA ILE A 274 6.50 -7.08 20.38
C ILE A 274 6.58 -7.12 21.91
N GLU A 275 7.46 -7.95 22.46
CA GLU A 275 7.67 -8.09 23.90
C GLU A 275 8.25 -6.82 24.52
N MET A 276 9.24 -6.20 23.87
CA MET A 276 9.78 -4.91 24.31
C MET A 276 8.71 -3.79 24.29
N LEU A 277 7.91 -3.71 23.22
CA LEU A 277 6.80 -2.75 23.15
C LEU A 277 5.75 -3.00 24.23
N ALA A 278 5.43 -4.27 24.50
CA ALA A 278 4.50 -4.65 25.56
C ALA A 278 5.04 -4.29 26.94
N GLU A 279 6.36 -4.38 27.14
CA GLU A 279 6.99 -4.00 28.41
C GLU A 279 6.92 -2.50 28.67
N ILE A 280 7.24 -1.69 27.66
CA ILE A 280 7.12 -0.23 27.74
C ILE A 280 5.68 0.16 28.10
N LYS A 281 4.68 -0.48 27.46
CA LYS A 281 3.27 -0.27 27.78
C LYS A 281 2.95 -0.66 29.24
N ARG A 282 3.44 -1.81 29.70
CA ARG A 282 3.18 -2.34 31.05
C ARG A 282 3.74 -1.43 32.16
N GLN A 283 4.89 -0.81 31.92
CA GLN A 283 5.52 0.12 32.86
C GLN A 283 4.76 1.46 32.98
N GLY A 284 3.80 1.73 32.09
CA GLY A 284 3.01 2.98 32.10
C GLY A 284 3.84 4.23 31.80
N THR A 285 5.08 4.05 31.37
CA THR A 285 6.00 5.14 31.02
C THR A 285 5.73 5.60 29.58
N LYS A 286 5.86 6.90 29.33
CA LYS A 286 5.90 7.42 27.96
C LYS A 286 7.12 6.81 27.27
N VAL A 287 6.93 6.31 26.05
CA VAL A 287 7.99 5.72 25.23
C VAL A 287 9.14 6.74 25.12
N ALA A 288 10.34 6.40 25.61
CA ALA A 288 11.48 7.29 25.53
C ALA A 288 12.07 7.28 24.11
N THR A 289 12.81 8.33 23.76
CA THR A 289 13.45 8.41 22.43
C THR A 289 14.47 7.29 22.26
N GLU A 290 15.21 6.99 23.32
CA GLU A 290 16.26 5.98 23.41
C GLU A 290 15.71 4.57 23.19
N ASP A 291 14.53 4.27 23.72
CA ASP A 291 13.83 2.99 23.54
C ASP A 291 13.46 2.79 22.06
N ILE A 292 12.89 3.82 21.43
CA ILE A 292 12.53 3.77 20.01
C ILE A 292 13.78 3.61 19.14
N LEU A 293 14.87 4.31 19.47
CA LEU A 293 16.15 4.17 18.76
C LEU A 293 16.70 2.75 18.87
N ALA A 294 16.66 2.13 20.06
CA ALA A 294 17.08 0.74 20.23
C ALA A 294 16.25 -0.21 19.36
N LEU A 295 14.92 -0.06 19.36
CA LEU A 295 14.01 -0.86 18.52
C LEU A 295 14.25 -0.63 17.02
N LEU A 296 14.51 0.61 16.60
CA LEU A 296 14.87 0.93 15.22
C LEU A 296 16.16 0.23 14.79
N ARG A 297 17.21 0.26 15.63
CA ARG A 297 18.48 -0.43 15.33
C ARG A 297 18.26 -1.92 15.10
N ILE A 298 17.53 -2.58 15.99
CA ILE A 298 17.20 -4.01 15.87
C ILE A 298 16.42 -4.27 14.58
N ARG A 299 15.39 -3.47 14.31
CA ARG A 299 14.56 -3.66 13.12
C ARG A 299 15.35 -3.44 11.83
N LEU A 300 16.19 -2.42 11.77
CA LEU A 300 17.02 -2.12 10.59
C LEU A 300 18.03 -3.23 10.29
N GLN A 301 18.59 -3.90 11.30
CA GLN A 301 19.50 -5.05 11.11
C GLN A 301 18.82 -6.25 10.44
N GLN A 302 17.53 -6.44 10.67
CA GLN A 302 16.77 -7.57 10.12
C GLN A 302 16.35 -7.35 8.66
N LEU A 303 16.24 -6.09 8.24
CA LEU A 303 15.85 -5.74 6.89
C LEU A 303 17.02 -5.94 5.91
N LYS A 304 16.71 -6.41 4.71
CA LYS A 304 17.69 -6.42 3.62
C LYS A 304 17.98 -5.00 3.13
N ARG A 305 16.97 -4.13 3.17
CA ARG A 305 17.07 -2.72 2.83
C ARG A 305 15.98 -1.93 3.55
N ALA A 306 16.32 -0.72 3.97
CA ALA A 306 15.36 0.21 4.55
C ALA A 306 15.41 1.55 3.83
N PHE A 307 14.25 2.11 3.52
CA PHE A 307 14.11 3.45 2.95
C PHE A 307 13.43 4.36 3.96
N ILE A 308 14.06 5.49 4.27
CA ILE A 308 13.48 6.55 5.10
C ILE A 308 13.36 7.82 4.26
N CYS A 309 12.13 8.20 3.94
CA CYS A 309 11.81 9.34 3.10
C CYS A 309 11.31 10.52 3.96
N ILE A 310 11.94 11.68 3.87
CA ILE A 310 11.59 12.87 4.63
C ILE A 310 11.31 14.00 3.66
N ASP A 311 10.04 14.36 3.51
CA ASP A 311 9.62 15.52 2.74
C ASP A 311 9.70 16.80 3.57
N ALA A 312 10.23 17.86 2.97
CA ALA A 312 10.28 19.21 3.49
C ALA A 312 11.00 19.33 4.85
N VAL A 313 12.20 18.78 4.98
CA VAL A 313 12.97 18.78 6.23
C VAL A 313 13.20 20.18 6.83
N ASP A 314 13.11 21.23 6.01
CA ASP A 314 13.14 22.64 6.43
C ASP A 314 11.91 23.11 7.22
N GLU A 315 10.81 22.37 7.20
CA GLU A 315 9.58 22.71 7.93
C GLU A 315 9.55 22.17 9.37
N LEU A 316 10.51 21.33 9.74
CA LEU A 316 10.70 20.89 11.13
C LEU A 316 11.24 22.03 12.00
N ALA A 317 10.89 22.02 13.28
CA ALA A 317 11.48 22.93 14.24
C ALA A 317 13.02 22.76 14.25
N PRO A 318 13.84 23.84 14.29
CA PRO A 318 15.29 23.74 14.08
C PRO A 318 16.00 22.73 15.01
N LYS A 319 15.59 22.66 16.28
CA LYS A 319 16.13 21.69 17.24
C LYS A 319 15.80 20.25 16.84
N VAL A 320 14.56 19.99 16.46
CA VAL A 320 14.11 18.65 16.04
C VAL A 320 14.78 18.24 14.74
N GLN A 321 14.90 19.16 13.78
CA GLN A 321 15.63 18.95 12.53
C GLN A 321 17.07 18.49 12.78
N GLN A 322 17.80 19.20 13.63
CA GLN A 322 19.17 18.84 13.99
C GLN A 322 19.23 17.46 14.64
N GLN A 323 18.43 17.24 15.68
CA GLN A 323 18.39 15.94 16.36
C GLN A 323 18.04 14.78 15.41
N LEU A 324 17.09 15.00 14.50
CA LEU A 324 16.73 14.02 13.48
C LEU A 324 17.93 13.71 12.58
N LEU A 325 18.63 14.71 12.05
CA LEU A 325 19.80 14.50 11.19
C LEU A 325 20.95 13.78 11.92
N ASP A 326 21.15 14.01 13.22
CA ASP A 326 22.11 13.24 14.04
C ASP A 326 21.71 11.76 14.13
N VAL A 327 20.43 11.48 14.35
CA VAL A 327 19.90 10.12 14.35
C VAL A 327 20.06 9.48 12.98
N LEU A 328 19.72 10.15 11.88
CA LEU A 328 19.89 9.60 10.53
C LEU A 328 21.36 9.30 10.22
N LYS A 329 22.28 10.17 10.67
CA LYS A 329 23.72 9.92 10.59
C LYS A 329 24.07 8.62 11.30
N GLU A 330 23.64 8.46 12.55
CA GLU A 330 23.91 7.28 13.37
C GLU A 330 23.35 5.99 12.73
N LEU A 331 22.07 5.99 12.35
CA LEU A 331 21.42 4.85 11.70
C LEU A 331 22.08 4.52 10.36
N GLY A 332 22.49 5.54 9.61
CA GLY A 332 23.19 5.41 8.35
C GLY A 332 24.57 4.77 8.51
N THR A 333 25.39 5.26 9.44
CA THR A 333 26.75 4.73 9.65
C THR A 333 26.76 3.33 10.26
N ASN A 334 25.79 3.00 11.10
CA ASN A 334 25.72 1.69 11.74
C ASN A 334 25.19 0.59 10.80
N HIS A 335 24.42 0.97 9.76
CA HIS A 335 23.77 0.01 8.89
C HIS A 335 23.89 0.40 7.41
N ASN A 336 24.70 -0.33 6.64
CA ASN A 336 24.93 -0.07 5.20
C ASN A 336 23.69 -0.32 4.31
N ASN A 337 22.62 -0.91 4.86
CA ASN A 337 21.38 -1.22 4.14
C ASN A 337 20.33 -0.10 4.17
N THR A 338 20.57 0.99 4.91
CA THR A 338 19.61 2.10 5.05
C THR A 338 19.87 3.16 3.98
N ARG A 339 18.79 3.66 3.37
CA ARG A 339 18.76 4.67 2.31
C ARG A 339 17.86 5.82 2.73
N PHE A 340 18.33 7.05 2.53
CA PHE A 340 17.59 8.26 2.87
C PHE A 340 17.17 9.00 1.60
N PHE A 341 15.91 9.41 1.54
CA PHE A 341 15.42 10.37 0.54
C PHE A 341 14.99 11.62 1.29
N ILE A 342 15.59 12.77 0.99
CA ILE A 342 15.36 14.01 1.74
C ILE A 342 15.00 15.11 0.76
N THR A 343 13.92 15.83 1.05
CA THR A 343 13.60 17.07 0.31
C THR A 343 13.67 18.27 1.23
N GLY A 344 13.98 19.43 0.66
CA GLY A 344 13.97 20.69 1.41
C GLY A 344 14.21 21.92 0.56
N ARG A 345 14.36 23.08 1.20
CA ARG A 345 14.82 24.32 0.55
C ARG A 345 16.36 24.44 0.61
N GLU A 346 16.89 25.36 -0.18
CA GLU A 346 18.34 25.58 -0.31
C GLU A 346 19.04 25.88 1.04
N HIS A 347 18.40 26.59 1.95
CA HIS A 347 19.01 26.98 3.22
C HIS A 347 19.34 25.79 4.16
N VAL A 348 18.69 24.64 4.00
CA VAL A 348 18.98 23.43 4.82
C VAL A 348 19.99 22.49 4.16
N GLU A 349 20.35 22.73 2.90
CA GLU A 349 21.25 21.86 2.14
C GLU A 349 22.60 21.67 2.82
N ASN A 350 23.21 22.77 3.29
CA ASN A 350 24.52 22.73 3.93
C ASN A 350 24.51 21.91 5.22
N GLU A 351 23.41 21.98 5.99
CA GLU A 351 23.28 21.24 7.25
C GLU A 351 23.10 19.73 6.99
N VAL A 352 22.26 19.38 6.01
CA VAL A 352 22.09 17.98 5.57
C VAL A 352 23.42 17.42 5.05
N LYS A 353 24.10 18.16 4.18
CA LYS A 353 25.40 17.77 3.60
C LYS A 353 26.43 17.51 4.70
N LYS A 354 26.58 18.46 5.65
CA LYS A 354 27.55 18.38 6.74
C LYS A 354 27.28 17.20 7.68
N ARG A 355 26.03 17.01 8.12
CA ARG A 355 25.71 15.94 9.09
C ARG A 355 25.78 14.55 8.49
N LEU A 356 25.37 14.40 7.23
CA LEU A 356 25.33 13.11 6.54
C LEU A 356 26.58 12.85 5.68
N GLN A 357 27.68 13.58 5.89
CA GLN A 357 28.90 13.51 5.08
C GLN A 357 29.59 12.13 5.07
N ALA A 358 29.29 11.27 6.05
CA ALA A 358 29.82 9.90 6.13
C ALA A 358 29.16 8.94 5.12
N MET A 359 28.16 9.41 4.37
CA MET A 359 27.42 8.64 3.37
C MET A 359 27.50 9.35 2.03
N GLN A 360 27.64 8.58 0.95
CA GLN A 360 27.61 9.12 -0.40
C GLN A 360 26.24 9.74 -0.70
N GLN A 361 26.26 11.01 -1.11
CA GLN A 361 25.06 11.80 -1.36
C GLN A 361 24.94 12.14 -2.84
N HIS A 362 23.72 12.10 -3.35
CA HIS A 362 23.38 12.65 -4.65
C HIS A 362 22.36 13.77 -4.47
N LYS A 363 22.60 14.90 -5.12
CA LYS A 363 21.74 16.08 -5.05
C LYS A 363 21.15 16.36 -6.42
N ILE A 364 19.86 16.65 -6.45
CA ILE A 364 19.19 17.30 -7.58
C ILE A 364 18.49 18.59 -7.15
N VAL A 365 18.43 19.53 -8.08
CA VAL A 365 17.66 20.77 -7.92
C VAL A 365 16.32 20.61 -8.63
N ILE A 366 15.24 20.70 -7.88
CA ILE A 366 13.87 20.62 -8.36
C ILE A 366 13.43 22.00 -8.81
N SER A 367 13.09 22.08 -10.09
CA SER A 367 12.46 23.23 -10.71
C SER A 367 11.43 22.71 -11.72
N ALA A 368 10.27 23.35 -11.79
CA ALA A 368 9.30 23.05 -12.81
C ALA A 368 9.86 23.46 -14.18
N THR A 369 9.97 22.52 -15.12
CA THR A 369 10.35 22.88 -16.48
C THR A 369 9.17 23.51 -17.21
N ARG A 370 9.46 24.26 -18.27
CA ARG A 370 8.41 24.81 -19.15
C ARG A 370 7.49 23.70 -19.69
N GLN A 371 8.08 22.56 -20.07
CA GLN A 371 7.35 21.41 -20.60
C GLN A 371 6.43 20.80 -19.54
N ASP A 372 6.91 20.58 -18.31
CA ASP A 372 6.09 20.02 -17.22
C ASP A 372 4.84 20.88 -16.96
N ILE A 373 5.03 22.20 -16.94
CA ILE A 373 3.94 23.16 -16.73
C ILE A 373 2.96 23.12 -17.90
N GLU A 374 3.47 23.07 -19.14
CA GLU A 374 2.62 22.99 -20.33
C GLU A 374 1.77 21.72 -20.35
N GLU A 375 2.36 20.55 -20.11
CA GLU A 375 1.65 19.27 -20.06
C GLU A 375 0.57 19.27 -18.97
N PHE A 376 0.91 19.77 -17.77
CA PHE A 376 -0.05 19.93 -16.69
C PHE A 376 -1.23 20.84 -17.05
N LEU A 377 -0.96 22.01 -17.63
CA LEU A 377 -2.01 22.96 -18.02
C LEU A 377 -2.92 22.38 -19.11
N ARG A 378 -2.35 21.67 -20.09
CA ARG A 378 -3.12 20.99 -21.14
C ARG A 378 -4.03 19.92 -20.56
N GLN A 379 -3.53 19.13 -19.61
CA GLN A 379 -4.34 18.14 -18.92
C GLN A 379 -5.50 18.79 -18.14
N GLN A 380 -5.23 19.83 -17.35
CA GLN A 380 -6.28 20.53 -16.59
C GLN A 380 -7.35 21.15 -17.49
N ILE A 381 -6.96 21.70 -18.64
CA ILE A 381 -7.90 22.26 -19.62
C ILE A 381 -8.70 21.15 -20.32
N GLY A 382 -8.10 20.00 -20.59
CA GLY A 382 -8.80 18.84 -21.14
C GLY A 382 -9.83 18.24 -20.19
N ASP A 383 -9.59 18.36 -18.88
CA ASP A 383 -10.50 17.91 -17.82
C ASP A 383 -11.61 18.94 -17.49
N ASP A 384 -11.65 20.08 -18.21
CA ASP A 384 -12.64 21.14 -18.00
C ASP A 384 -14.04 20.70 -18.43
N LEU A 385 -15.04 20.99 -17.58
CA LEU A 385 -16.43 20.65 -17.81
C LEU A 385 -17.13 21.66 -18.75
N ASP A 386 -16.60 22.87 -18.87
CA ASP A 386 -17.15 23.95 -19.69
C ASP A 386 -16.32 24.15 -20.97
N ALA A 387 -16.25 23.12 -21.81
CA ALA A 387 -15.46 23.14 -23.05
C ALA A 387 -15.79 24.33 -23.99
N ASP A 388 -17.05 24.76 -24.03
CA ASP A 388 -17.51 25.90 -24.86
C ASP A 388 -17.00 27.26 -24.36
N ALA A 389 -16.53 27.34 -23.11
CA ALA A 389 -16.01 28.58 -22.53
C ALA A 389 -14.54 28.85 -22.90
N MET A 390 -13.91 27.99 -23.72
CA MET A 390 -12.50 28.14 -24.12
C MET A 390 -12.23 27.60 -25.53
N ASP A 391 -11.79 28.47 -26.45
CA ASP A 391 -11.32 28.06 -27.78
C ASP A 391 -9.81 27.79 -27.78
N GLU A 392 -9.31 27.08 -28.81
CA GLU A 392 -7.88 26.73 -28.93
C GLU A 392 -6.97 27.97 -28.87
N ALA A 393 -7.42 29.08 -29.46
CA ALA A 393 -6.68 30.35 -29.45
C ALA A 393 -6.55 30.93 -28.03
N LEU A 394 -7.62 30.90 -27.22
CA LEU A 394 -7.58 31.34 -25.83
C LEU A 394 -6.79 30.36 -24.95
N GLN A 395 -6.92 29.05 -25.18
CA GLN A 395 -6.14 28.02 -24.49
C GLN A 395 -4.64 28.27 -24.66
N LYS A 396 -4.17 28.48 -25.90
CA LYS A 396 -2.76 28.76 -26.18
C LYS A 396 -2.27 30.02 -25.46
N LYS A 397 -3.06 31.09 -25.49
CA LYS A 397 -2.73 32.36 -24.80
C LYS A 397 -2.65 32.18 -23.29
N ILE A 398 -3.57 31.44 -22.67
CA ILE A 398 -3.57 31.16 -21.24
C ILE A 398 -2.32 30.37 -20.85
N ILE A 399 -2.01 29.30 -21.61
CA ILE A 399 -0.82 28.47 -21.37
C ILE A 399 0.46 29.32 -21.44
N GLU A 400 0.65 30.08 -22.51
CA GLU A 400 1.84 30.93 -22.69
C GLU A 400 1.97 31.98 -21.58
N ALA A 401 0.86 32.64 -21.21
CA ALA A 401 0.84 33.66 -20.17
C ALA A 401 1.16 33.09 -18.77
N ILE A 402 0.63 31.90 -18.45
CA ILE A 402 0.91 31.23 -17.18
C ILE A 402 2.37 30.79 -17.12
N ILE A 403 2.87 30.13 -18.17
CA ILE A 403 4.26 29.67 -18.25
C ILE A 403 5.24 30.83 -18.06
N GLY A 404 5.00 31.95 -18.74
CA GLY A 404 5.85 33.15 -18.63
C GLY A 404 5.97 33.70 -17.20
N LYS A 405 4.95 33.48 -16.36
CA LYS A 405 4.90 33.94 -14.96
C LYS A 405 5.40 32.89 -13.95
N SER A 406 5.70 31.68 -14.40
CA SER A 406 5.93 30.53 -13.49
C SER A 406 7.31 30.55 -12.83
N GLN A 407 8.34 31.05 -13.52
CA GLN A 407 9.73 31.15 -13.01
C GLN A 407 10.23 29.89 -12.27
N GLY A 408 9.93 28.69 -12.79
CA GLY A 408 10.33 27.41 -12.18
C GLY A 408 9.46 26.93 -11.01
N MET A 409 8.40 27.67 -10.66
CA MET A 409 7.41 27.30 -9.66
C MET A 409 6.19 26.64 -10.32
N PHE A 410 5.79 25.48 -9.81
CA PHE A 410 4.61 24.74 -10.27
C PHE A 410 3.30 25.21 -9.61
N LEU A 411 3.40 25.74 -8.38
CA LEU A 411 2.24 26.20 -7.60
C LEU A 411 1.47 27.34 -8.29
N LEU A 412 2.17 28.32 -8.86
CA LEU A 412 1.55 29.47 -9.53
C LEU A 412 0.70 29.03 -10.73
N PRO A 413 1.20 28.20 -11.67
CA PRO A 413 0.38 27.59 -12.71
C PRO A 413 -0.86 26.87 -12.21
N ALA A 414 -0.71 26.04 -11.17
CA ALA A 414 -1.83 25.29 -10.59
C ALA A 414 -2.93 26.20 -10.02
N LEU A 415 -2.56 27.29 -9.35
CA LEU A 415 -3.52 28.26 -8.82
C LEU A 415 -4.19 29.07 -9.93
N HIS A 416 -3.42 29.58 -10.89
CA HIS A 416 -3.97 30.35 -12.00
C HIS A 416 -4.94 29.54 -12.83
N ILE A 417 -4.59 28.29 -13.21
CA ILE A 417 -5.48 27.49 -14.03
C ILE A 417 -6.76 27.14 -13.29
N LYS A 418 -6.68 26.78 -12.00
CA LYS A 418 -7.86 26.52 -11.17
C LYS A 418 -8.80 27.72 -11.09
N MET A 419 -8.25 28.93 -10.95
CA MET A 419 -9.04 30.17 -10.93
C MET A 419 -9.73 30.42 -12.27
N ILE A 420 -9.01 30.21 -13.38
CA ILE A 420 -9.54 30.39 -14.74
C ILE A 420 -10.65 29.37 -15.02
N LEU A 421 -10.43 28.09 -14.72
CA LEU A 421 -11.42 27.03 -14.97
C LEU A 421 -12.68 27.21 -14.11
N GLY A 422 -12.57 27.85 -12.94
CA GLY A 422 -13.73 28.24 -12.12
C GLY A 422 -14.61 29.34 -12.72
N MET A 423 -14.22 29.96 -13.84
CA MET A 423 -15.00 30.99 -14.53
C MET A 423 -15.90 30.36 -15.60
N THR A 424 -17.19 30.72 -15.59
CA THR A 424 -18.21 30.11 -16.47
C THR A 424 -18.33 30.73 -17.86
N THR A 425 -17.54 31.77 -18.18
CA THR A 425 -17.61 32.44 -19.50
C THR A 425 -16.24 32.76 -20.07
N LYS A 426 -16.14 32.69 -21.41
CA LYS A 426 -14.93 33.02 -22.18
C LYS A 426 -14.39 34.43 -21.90
N SER A 427 -15.27 35.40 -21.66
CA SER A 427 -14.87 36.78 -21.32
C SER A 427 -14.21 36.86 -19.94
N LYS A 428 -14.74 36.13 -18.95
CA LYS A 428 -14.16 36.09 -17.60
C LYS A 428 -12.83 35.33 -17.57
N ARG A 429 -12.70 34.24 -18.33
CA ARG A 429 -11.45 33.47 -18.48
C ARG A 429 -10.31 34.24 -19.14
N ARG A 430 -10.63 35.30 -19.90
CA ARG A 430 -9.67 36.13 -20.63
C ARG A 430 -9.11 37.29 -19.81
N LYS A 431 -9.82 37.73 -18.78
CA LYS A 431 -9.37 38.77 -17.84
C LYS A 431 -8.45 38.15 -16.79
#